data_AF-A0A919YJA9-F1
#
_entry.id   AF-A0A919YJA9-F1
#
_cell.length_a   1.000
_cell.length_b   1.000
_cell.length_c   1.000
_cell.angle_alpha   90.00
_cell.angle_beta   90.00
_cell.angle_gamma   90.00
#
_symmetry.space_group_name_H-M   'P 1'
#
loop_
_entity.id
_entity.type
_entity.pdbx_description
1 polymer ?
#
loop_
_entity_poly.entity_id
_entity_poly.type
_entity_poly.pdbx_seq_one_letter_code
_entity_poly.pdbx_strand_id
1 'polypeptide(L)' 'MKIDFGELGIKNSSAQITKRYTPEAMIGRQVVAVVNFPPRRIAGFKSEVLVIGGTPEAGDVILLRPDEAVPNGTPIA' A
#
# COMPACT_ATOMS: atom_id res chain seq x y z
N MET A 1 -0.48 -6.00 -5.26
CA MET A 1 -1.73 -5.93 -4.48
C MET A 1 -2.69 -4.94 -5.13
N LYS A 2 -4.01 -5.16 -4.99
CA LYS A 2 -5.07 -4.21 -5.37
C LYS A 2 -5.61 -3.55 -4.11
N ILE A 3 -5.69 -2.23 -4.10
CA ILE A 3 -6.09 -1.45 -2.92
C ILE A 3 -7.26 -0.55 -3.35
N ASP A 4 -8.31 -0.54 -2.53
CA ASP A 4 -9.45 0.35 -2.71
C ASP A 4 -9.20 1.69 -1.98
N PHE A 5 -9.23 2.78 -2.74
CA PHE A 5 -9.09 4.15 -2.22
C PHE A 5 -10.40 4.95 -2.31
N GLY A 6 -11.56 4.27 -2.27
CA GLY A 6 -12.88 4.91 -2.27
C GLY A 6 -13.14 5.62 -3.59
N GLU A 7 -13.40 6.93 -3.55
CA GLU A 7 -13.68 7.74 -4.76
C GLU A 7 -12.52 7.75 -5.77
N LEU A 8 -11.28 7.48 -5.32
CA LEU A 8 -10.11 7.36 -6.21
C LEU A 8 -10.04 6.02 -6.94
N GLY A 9 -10.93 5.08 -6.59
CA GLY A 9 -11.06 3.75 -7.17
C GLY A 9 -9.98 2.77 -6.71
N ILE A 10 -9.95 1.62 -7.39
CA ILE A 10 -9.00 0.55 -7.11
C ILE A 10 -7.68 0.82 -7.82
N LYS A 11 -6.55 0.76 -7.09
CA LYS A 11 -5.19 0.95 -7.65
C LYS A 11 -4.31 -0.27 -7.42
N ASN A 12 -3.38 -0.48 -8.33
CA ASN A 12 -2.36 -1.52 -8.21
C ASN A 12 -1.11 -0.97 -7.51
N SER A 13 -0.54 -1.77 -6.61
CA SER A 13 0.77 -1.49 -6.03
C SER A 13 1.65 -2.73 -5.99
N SER A 14 2.94 -2.54 -6.19
CA SER A 14 3.97 -3.54 -5.96
C SER A 14 4.83 -3.11 -4.78
N ALA A 15 4.87 -3.91 -3.71
CA ALA A 15 5.62 -3.63 -2.50
C ALA A 15 6.43 -4.86 -2.06
N GLN A 16 7.65 -4.65 -1.57
CA GLN A 16 8.54 -5.71 -1.08
C GLN A 16 8.27 -5.99 0.40
N ILE A 17 7.13 -6.62 0.70
CA ILE A 17 6.61 -6.77 2.07
C ILE A 17 6.55 -8.24 2.55
N THR A 18 7.10 -9.16 1.77
CA THR A 18 6.97 -10.62 1.99
C THR A 18 7.67 -11.12 3.26
N LYS A 19 8.63 -10.36 3.82
CA LYS A 19 9.29 -10.72 5.09
C LYS A 19 8.31 -10.76 6.27
N ARG A 20 7.24 -9.97 6.25
CA ARG A 20 6.29 -9.82 7.38
C ARG A 20 4.84 -10.13 7.03
N TYR A 21 4.45 -10.07 5.77
CA TYR A 21 3.05 -10.14 5.37
C TYR A 21 2.83 -11.22 4.32
N THR A 22 1.79 -12.02 4.55
CA THR A 22 1.26 -12.98 3.57
C THR A 22 0.10 -12.36 2.80
N PRO A 23 -0.25 -12.86 1.60
CA PRO A 23 -1.40 -12.39 0.85
C PRO A 23 -2.71 -12.42 1.65
N GLU A 24 -2.93 -13.45 2.47
CA GLU A 24 -4.13 -13.65 3.28
C GLU A 24 -4.24 -12.60 4.38
N ALA A 25 -3.12 -12.29 5.04
CA ALA A 25 -3.05 -11.26 6.10
C ALA A 25 -3.25 -9.84 5.57
N MET A 26 -3.15 -9.64 4.25
CA MET A 26 -3.37 -8.34 3.60
C MET A 26 -4.82 -8.10 3.19
N ILE A 27 -5.67 -9.13 3.15
CA ILE A 27 -7.09 -8.97 2.81
C ILE A 27 -7.79 -8.19 3.92
N GLY A 28 -8.45 -7.09 3.56
CA GLY A 28 -9.16 -6.20 4.49
C GLY A 28 -8.25 -5.29 5.32
N ARG A 29 -6.93 -5.37 5.17
CA ARG A 29 -6.00 -4.49 5.88
C ARG A 29 -5.97 -3.10 5.24
N GLN A 30 -6.18 -2.05 6.03
CA GLN A 30 -5.96 -0.68 5.59
C GLN A 30 -4.46 -0.34 5.55
N VAL A 31 -4.08 0.44 4.53
CA VAL A 31 -2.70 0.88 4.27
C VAL A 31 -2.69 2.37 3.97
N VAL A 32 -1.53 3.00 4.15
CA VAL A 32 -1.28 4.39 3.72
C VAL A 32 -0.51 4.37 2.40
N ALA A 33 -0.87 5.23 1.45
CA ALA A 33 -0.16 5.32 0.17
C ALA A 33 -0.13 6.74 -0.41
N VAL A 34 0.93 7.04 -1.17
CA VAL A 34 0.98 8.20 -2.06
C VAL A 34 0.31 7.82 -3.39
N VAL A 35 -0.73 8.58 -3.78
CA VAL A 35 -1.63 8.22 -4.90
C VAL A 35 -1.44 9.07 -6.16
N ASN A 36 -0.61 10.11 -6.12
CA ASN A 36 -0.43 11.08 -7.21
C ASN A 36 0.92 10.97 -7.93
N PHE A 37 1.71 9.93 -7.66
CA PHE A 37 2.94 9.70 -8.41
C PHE A 37 2.66 9.12 -9.80
N PRO A 38 3.49 9.45 -10.81
CA PRO A 38 3.46 8.76 -12.09
C PRO A 38 3.62 7.23 -11.89
N PRO A 39 2.88 6.39 -12.62
CA PRO A 39 2.99 4.96 -12.47
C PRO A 39 4.40 4.44 -12.74
N ARG A 40 4.91 3.58 -11.87
CA ARG A 40 6.22 2.92 -12.02
C ARG A 40 6.03 1.50 -12.53
N ARG A 41 6.79 1.09 -13.54
CA ARG A 41 6.85 -0.31 -13.97
C ARG A 41 7.96 -1.04 -13.22
N ILE A 42 7.60 -2.15 -12.58
CA ILE A 42 8.54 -3.03 -11.87
C ILE A 42 8.31 -4.44 -12.41
N ALA A 43 9.31 -5.01 -13.10
CA ALA A 43 9.22 -6.34 -13.71
C ALA A 43 7.93 -6.56 -14.54
N GLY A 44 7.51 -5.56 -15.32
CA GLY A 44 6.28 -5.59 -16.13
C GLY A 44 4.99 -5.24 -15.38
N PHE A 45 5.01 -5.18 -14.05
CA PHE A 45 3.87 -4.79 -13.23
C PHE A 45 3.76 -3.26 -13.14
N LYS A 46 2.58 -2.71 -13.44
CA LYS A 46 2.29 -1.27 -13.31
C LYS A 46 1.89 -0.97 -11.85
N SER A 47 2.78 -0.32 -11.10
CA SER A 47 2.50 0.23 -9.78
C SER A 47 2.01 1.66 -9.92
N GLU A 48 0.79 1.92 -9.45
CA GLU A 48 0.09 3.21 -9.59
C GLU A 48 0.17 4.03 -8.31
N VAL A 49 0.45 3.37 -7.18
CA VAL A 49 0.59 4.01 -5.86
C VAL A 49 1.83 3.47 -5.14
N LEU A 50 2.39 4.30 -4.26
CA LEU A 50 3.46 3.92 -3.35
C LEU A 50 2.86 3.67 -1.97
N VAL A 51 2.78 2.41 -1.55
CA VAL A 51 2.38 2.04 -0.17
C VAL A 51 3.51 2.40 0.80
N ILE A 52 3.16 3.04 1.92
CA ILE A 52 4.11 3.59 2.89
C ILE A 52 4.32 2.61 4.05
N GLY A 53 5.57 2.45 4.46
CA GLY A 53 5.97 1.65 5.61
C GLY A 53 7.33 2.09 6.16
N GLY A 54 7.60 1.79 7.43
CA GLY A 54 8.92 1.95 8.03
C GLY A 54 9.85 0.80 7.62
N THR A 55 11.14 1.11 7.43
CA THR A 55 12.17 0.12 7.04
C THR A 55 13.24 0.02 8.14
N PRO A 56 13.00 -0.77 9.20
CA PRO A 56 13.94 -0.85 10.32
C PRO A 56 15.28 -1.47 9.90
N GLU A 57 15.27 -2.35 8.90
CA GLU A 57 16.42 -3.06 8.37
C GLU A 57 16.29 -3.26 6.86
N ALA A 58 17.38 -3.63 6.19
CA ALA A 58 17.37 -3.94 4.77
C ALA A 58 16.41 -5.10 4.45
N GLY A 59 15.55 -4.90 3.44
CA GLY A 59 14.55 -5.89 3.03
C GLY A 59 13.40 -6.09 4.03
N ASP A 60 13.31 -5.25 5.06
CA ASP A 60 12.24 -5.28 6.04
C ASP A 60 11.34 -4.06 5.91
N VAL A 61 10.02 -4.28 5.89
CA VAL A 61 9.02 -3.23 5.76
C VAL A 61 7.90 -3.48 6.76
N ILE A 62 7.59 -2.48 7.58
CA ILE A 62 6.44 -2.45 8.48
C ILE A 62 5.45 -1.46 7.90
N LEU A 63 4.31 -1.96 7.40
CA LEU A 63 3.27 -1.14 6.79
C LEU A 63 2.64 -0.18 7.79
N LEU A 64 2.53 1.10 7.39
CA LEU A 64 1.71 2.06 8.09
C LEU A 64 0.23 1.73 7.87
N ARG A 65 -0.57 1.95 8.91
CA ARG A 65 -2.03 1.86 8.90
C ARG A 65 -2.58 2.94 9.84
N PRO A 66 -3.82 3.39 9.66
CA PRO A 66 -4.50 4.12 10.72
C PRO A 66 -4.60 3.23 11.97
N ASP A 67 -4.62 3.86 13.13
CA ASP A 67 -4.86 3.22 14.43
C ASP A 67 -6.28 2.65 14.52
N GLU A 68 -7.25 3.37 13.96
CA GLU A 68 -8.66 2.98 13.83
C GLU A 68 -9.08 2.79 12.37
N ALA A 69 -10.22 2.11 12.17
CA ALA A 69 -10.77 1.97 10.83
C ALA A 69 -11.35 3.30 10.33
N VAL A 70 -10.97 3.72 9.12
CA VAL A 70 -11.46 4.96 8.49
C VAL A 70 -12.03 4.66 7.10
N PRO A 71 -12.85 5.55 6.50
CA PRO A 71 -13.28 5.38 5.12
C PRO A 71 -12.09 5.23 4.15
N ASN A 72 -12.24 4.38 3.12
CA ASN A 72 -11.22 4.27 2.08
C ASN A 72 -11.10 5.61 1.33
N GLY A 73 -9.87 6.07 1.10
CA GLY A 73 -9.61 7.36 0.45
C GLY A 73 -9.51 8.55 1.41
N THR A 74 -9.63 8.35 2.73
CA THR A 74 -9.39 9.41 3.72
C THR A 74 -7.99 10.02 3.54
N PRO A 75 -7.87 11.35 3.35
CA PRO A 75 -6.59 12.04 3.28
C PRO A 75 -5.82 11.94 4.61
N ILE A 76 -4.49 11.89 4.51
CA ILE A 76 -3.60 11.98 5.67
C ILE A 76 -3.38 13.46 6.01
N ALA A 77 -3.41 13.81 7.30
CA ALA A 77 -3.16 15.15 7.83
C ALA A 77 -1.66 15.48 7.96
#